data_AF-A0A1I5S995-F1
#
_entry.id   AF-A0A1I5S995-F1
#
_cell.length_a   1.000
_cell.length_b   1.000
_cell.length_c   1.000
_cell.angle_alpha   90.00
_cell.angle_beta   90.00
_cell.angle_gamma   90.00
#
_symmetry.space_group_name_H-M   'P 1'
#
loop_
_entity.id
_entity.type
_entity.pdbx_description
1 polymer ?
#
loop_
_entity_poly.entity_id
_entity_poly.type
_entity_poly.pdbx_seq_one_letter_code
_entity_poly.pdbx_strand_id
1 'polypeptide(L)'
;MYLWLELILLLGGFTALFAVAPPLVRWWMKADKQKRFSDNHINEFHKTRDWALRITALAAGFILFPLHSLVLGVIIAVYTILSTGLQAYVEWKYTGNPSNYKASLLQLICFTAAFVFVFGWISMSPTFA
;
A
#
# COMPACT_ATOMS: atom_id res chain seq x y z
N MET A 1 -0.11 -7.69 30.74
CA MET A 1 -1.49 -7.81 30.19
C MET A 1 -1.79 -6.81 29.06
N TYR A 2 -0.78 -6.09 28.50
CA TYR A 2 -0.99 -5.09 27.43
C TYR A 2 -0.55 -5.54 26.03
N LEU A 3 0.39 -6.48 25.94
CA LEU A 3 0.95 -6.95 24.67
C LEU A 3 -0.11 -7.52 23.70
N TRP A 4 -1.11 -8.24 24.22
CA TRP A 4 -2.21 -8.77 23.40
C TRP A 4 -3.09 -7.67 22.80
N LEU A 5 -3.36 -6.60 23.56
CA LEU A 5 -4.17 -5.48 23.08
C LEU A 5 -3.40 -4.66 22.03
N GLU A 6 -2.11 -4.38 22.27
CA GLU A 6 -1.24 -3.70 21.32
C GLU A 6 -1.11 -4.48 20.00
N LEU A 7 -0.94 -5.81 20.09
CA LEU A 7 -0.89 -6.68 18.92
C LEU A 7 -2.22 -6.66 18.14
N ILE A 8 -3.37 -6.72 18.83
CA ILE A 8 -4.70 -6.63 18.20
C ILE A 8 -4.88 -5.26 17.52
N LEU A 9 -4.46 -4.17 18.15
CA LEU A 9 -4.56 -2.84 17.58
C LEU A 9 -3.68 -2.68 16.33
N LEU A 10 -2.45 -3.19 16.37
CA LEU A 10 -1.54 -3.17 15.22
C LEU A 10 -2.05 -4.02 14.05
N LEU A 11 -2.40 -5.29 14.32
CA LEU A 11 -2.93 -6.21 13.30
C LEU A 11 -4.29 -5.74 12.78
N GLY A 12 -5.16 -5.27 13.66
CA GLY A 12 -6.47 -4.72 13.33
C GLY A 12 -6.35 -3.46 12.48
N GLY A 13 -5.45 -2.54 12.85
CA GLY A 13 -5.16 -1.33 12.08
C GLY A 13 -4.61 -1.65 10.69
N PHE A 14 -3.65 -2.56 10.59
CA PHE A 14 -3.08 -3.00 9.31
C PHE A 14 -4.16 -3.67 8.43
N THR A 15 -4.98 -4.54 9.02
CA THR A 15 -6.09 -5.20 8.30
C THR A 15 -7.13 -4.18 7.84
N ALA A 16 -7.50 -3.23 8.69
CA ALA A 16 -8.43 -2.17 8.34
C ALA A 16 -7.89 -1.31 7.18
N LEU A 17 -6.61 -0.94 7.22
CA LEU A 17 -5.98 -0.11 6.20
C LEU A 17 -5.85 -0.86 4.86
N PHE A 18 -5.36 -2.10 4.86
CA PHE A 18 -5.02 -2.80 3.62
C PHE A 18 -6.15 -3.67 3.05
N ALA A 19 -7.03 -4.21 3.89
CA ALA A 19 -8.11 -5.10 3.44
C ALA A 19 -9.48 -4.41 3.38
N VAL A 20 -9.77 -3.50 4.31
CA VAL A 20 -11.10 -2.87 4.45
C VAL A 20 -11.20 -1.52 3.75
N ALA A 21 -10.20 -0.66 3.90
CA ALA A 21 -10.22 0.68 3.31
C ALA A 21 -10.34 0.67 1.77
N PRO A 22 -9.61 -0.17 1.01
CA PRO A 22 -9.68 -0.15 -0.45
C PRO A 22 -11.08 -0.45 -1.03
N PRO A 23 -11.78 -1.53 -0.64
CA PRO A 23 -13.13 -1.77 -1.12
C PRO A 23 -14.14 -0.74 -0.60
N LEU A 24 -13.94 -0.18 0.60
CA LEU A 24 -14.80 0.85 1.15
C LEU A 24 -14.71 2.15 0.35
N VAL A 25 -13.49 2.60 0.06
CA VAL A 25 -13.22 3.80 -0.76
C VAL A 25 -13.81 3.64 -2.16
N ARG A 26 -13.62 2.47 -2.78
CA ARG A 26 -14.19 2.18 -4.12
C ARG A 26 -15.71 2.17 -4.12
N TRP A 27 -16.31 1.55 -3.10
CA TRP A 27 -17.76 1.53 -2.95
C TRP A 27 -18.33 2.94 -2.78
N TRP A 28 -17.72 3.76 -1.90
CA TRP A 28 -18.16 5.13 -1.65
C TRP A 28 -18.08 6.02 -2.89
N MET A 29 -17.04 5.84 -3.72
CA MET A 29 -16.86 6.64 -4.93
C MET A 29 -17.51 6.06 -6.18
N LYS A 30 -18.31 4.98 -6.07
CA LYS A 30 -18.91 4.30 -7.24
C LYS A 30 -17.86 3.90 -8.28
N ALA A 31 -16.67 3.55 -7.81
CA ALA A 31 -15.61 2.99 -8.63
C ALA A 31 -15.90 1.52 -8.90
N ASP A 32 -15.38 1.02 -10.02
CA ASP A 32 -15.50 -0.37 -10.39
C ASP A 32 -14.79 -1.24 -9.35
N LYS A 33 -15.42 -2.39 -9.06
CA LYS A 33 -14.86 -3.35 -8.11
C LYS A 33 -13.57 -3.91 -8.69
N GLN A 34 -12.48 -3.77 -7.95
CA GLN A 34 -11.24 -4.46 -8.27
C GLN A 34 -11.36 -5.95 -7.97
N LYS A 35 -10.70 -6.76 -8.80
CA LYS A 35 -10.54 -8.18 -8.54
C LYS A 35 -9.60 -8.32 -7.35
N ARG A 36 -10.07 -8.95 -6.27
CA ARG A 36 -9.32 -9.09 -5.00
C ARG A 36 -8.17 -10.12 -5.06
N PHE A 37 -7.85 -10.69 -6.23
CA PHE A 37 -6.92 -11.81 -6.42
C PHE A 37 -6.01 -11.63 -7.64
N SER A 38 -5.18 -12.66 -7.93
CA SER A 38 -3.94 -12.71 -8.74
C SER A 38 -3.90 -11.98 -10.08
N ASP A 39 -5.01 -11.48 -10.59
CA ASP A 39 -5.05 -10.70 -11.83
C ASP A 39 -5.96 -9.47 -11.68
N ASN A 40 -5.43 -8.48 -10.99
CA ASN A 40 -6.02 -7.14 -10.84
C ASN A 40 -5.42 -6.13 -11.83
N HIS A 41 -4.66 -6.63 -12.81
CA HIS A 41 -4.05 -5.81 -13.84
C HIS A 41 -5.10 -5.40 -14.86
N ILE A 42 -5.08 -4.13 -15.23
CA ILE A 42 -6.03 -3.54 -16.18
C ILE A 42 -5.56 -3.81 -17.60
N ASN A 43 -4.24 -3.88 -17.81
CA ASN A 43 -3.60 -4.20 -19.07
C ASN A 43 -2.25 -4.91 -18.85
N GLU A 44 -1.66 -5.44 -19.93
CA GLU A 44 -0.35 -6.09 -19.92
C GLU A 44 0.79 -5.14 -19.49
N PHE A 45 0.63 -3.84 -19.74
CA PHE A 45 1.57 -2.82 -19.28
C PHE A 45 1.61 -2.74 -17.75
N HIS A 46 0.45 -2.68 -17.10
CA HIS A 46 0.31 -2.65 -15.64
C HIS A 46 0.90 -3.93 -15.04
N LYS A 47 0.59 -5.08 -15.63
CA LYS A 47 1.14 -6.39 -15.22
C LYS A 47 2.66 -6.43 -15.26
N THR A 48 3.25 -6.02 -16.38
CA THR A 48 4.70 -6.03 -16.57
C THR A 48 5.39 -5.10 -15.57
N ARG A 49 4.84 -3.91 -15.35
CA ARG A 49 5.43 -2.91 -14.43
C ARG A 49 5.23 -3.27 -12.96
N ASP A 50 4.07 -3.79 -12.56
CA ASP A 50 3.85 -4.26 -11.19
C ASP A 50 4.79 -5.44 -10.86
N TRP A 51 4.97 -6.38 -11.80
CA TRP A 51 5.90 -7.48 -11.60
C TRP A 51 7.36 -7.02 -11.48
N ALA A 52 7.78 -6.04 -12.28
CA ALA A 52 9.10 -5.42 -12.13
C ALA A 52 9.27 -4.74 -10.77
N LEU A 53 8.26 -4.01 -10.29
CA LEU A 53 8.26 -3.40 -8.96
C LEU A 53 8.38 -4.44 -7.85
N ARG A 54 7.67 -5.57 -7.95
CA ARG A 54 7.76 -6.68 -6.99
C ARG A 54 9.16 -7.26 -6.91
N ILE A 55 9.76 -7.60 -8.06
CA ILE A 55 11.13 -8.16 -8.09
C ILE A 55 12.13 -7.18 -7.51
N THR A 56 12.00 -5.89 -7.87
CA THR A 56 12.89 -4.84 -7.38
C THR A 56 12.78 -4.68 -5.86
N ALA A 57 11.55 -4.67 -5.33
CA ALA A 57 11.31 -4.57 -3.89
C ALA A 57 11.82 -5.80 -3.13
N LEU A 58 11.64 -7.00 -3.68
CA LEU A 58 12.15 -8.24 -3.09
C LEU A 58 13.68 -8.28 -3.08
N ALA A 59 14.32 -7.89 -4.18
CA ALA A 59 15.77 -7.81 -4.27
C ALA A 59 16.33 -6.76 -3.30
N ALA A 60 15.74 -5.57 -3.26
CA ALA A 60 16.10 -4.52 -2.30
C ALA A 60 15.93 -5.00 -0.86
N GLY A 61 14.82 -5.69 -0.56
CA GLY A 61 14.56 -6.27 0.76
C GLY A 61 15.64 -7.27 1.15
N PHE A 62 15.99 -8.20 0.26
CA PHE A 62 17.00 -9.22 0.51
C PHE A 62 18.40 -8.61 0.75
N ILE A 63 18.78 -7.60 -0.03
CA ILE A 63 20.10 -6.96 0.05
C ILE A 63 20.21 -6.05 1.27
N LEU A 64 19.17 -5.26 1.54
CA LEU A 64 19.24 -4.17 2.52
C LEU A 64 18.73 -4.57 3.92
N PHE A 65 18.00 -5.70 4.05
CA PHE A 65 17.49 -6.18 5.33
C PHE A 65 18.57 -6.30 6.44
N PRO A 66 19.80 -6.79 6.16
CA PRO A 66 20.83 -6.91 7.21
C PRO A 66 21.31 -5.56 7.75
N LEU A 67 21.04 -4.44 7.08
CA LEU A 67 21.57 -3.12 7.46
C LEU A 67 20.84 -2.52 8.65
N HIS A 68 19.50 -2.62 8.67
CA HIS A 68 18.70 -1.99 9.72
C HIS A 68 17.27 -2.56 9.74
N SER A 69 16.70 -2.72 10.94
CA SER A 69 15.38 -3.33 11.15
C SER A 69 14.23 -2.58 10.45
N LEU A 70 14.32 -1.25 10.35
CA LEU A 70 13.30 -0.41 9.70
C LEU A 70 13.34 -0.43 8.15
N VAL A 71 14.42 -0.91 7.54
CA VAL A 71 14.59 -0.87 6.08
C VAL A 71 13.47 -1.62 5.35
N LEU A 72 13.04 -2.77 5.88
CA LEU A 72 11.90 -3.51 5.30
C LEU A 72 10.62 -2.69 5.33
N GLY A 73 10.36 -1.97 6.43
CA GLY A 73 9.20 -1.08 6.54
C GLY A 73 9.23 0.01 5.47
N VAL A 74 10.39 0.63 5.26
CA VAL A 74 10.57 1.66 4.21
C VAL A 74 10.37 1.07 2.82
N ILE A 75 10.92 -0.11 2.54
CA ILE A 75 10.77 -0.78 1.24
C ILE A 75 9.29 -1.11 0.97
N ILE A 76 8.57 -1.65 1.96
CA ILE A 76 7.14 -1.93 1.85
C ILE A 76 6.34 -0.65 1.60
N ALA A 77 6.67 0.44 2.29
CA ALA A 77 6.02 1.73 2.10
C ALA A 77 6.23 2.27 0.67
N VAL A 78 7.48 2.29 0.21
CA VAL A 78 7.83 2.74 -1.15
C VAL A 78 7.16 1.86 -2.20
N TYR A 79 7.22 0.53 -2.05
CA TYR A 79 6.56 -0.41 -2.96
C TYR A 79 5.04 -0.14 -3.03
N THR A 80 4.38 0.02 -1.89
CA THR A 80 2.93 0.26 -1.81
C THR A 80 2.53 1.58 -2.49
N ILE A 81 3.30 2.64 -2.26
CA ILE A 81 3.06 3.95 -2.87
C ILE A 81 3.24 3.87 -4.39
N LEU A 82 4.33 3.24 -4.87
CA LEU A 82 4.60 3.09 -6.29
C LEU A 82 3.56 2.21 -7.00
N SER A 83 3.16 1.08 -6.39
CA SER A 83 2.17 0.18 -6.98
C SER A 83 0.78 0.82 -7.04
N THR A 84 0.37 1.51 -5.98
CA THR A 84 -0.91 2.23 -5.94
C THR A 84 -0.90 3.44 -6.90
N GLY A 85 0.23 4.13 -7.01
CA GLY A 85 0.42 5.21 -7.98
C GLY A 85 0.37 4.72 -9.43
N LEU A 86 1.01 3.60 -9.74
CA LEU A 86 0.93 2.94 -11.05
C LEU A 86 -0.51 2.56 -11.38
N GLN A 87 -1.23 1.99 -10.41
CA GLN A 87 -2.65 1.67 -10.56
C GLN A 87 -3.49 2.92 -10.87
N ALA A 88 -3.31 4.01 -10.12
CA ALA A 88 -4.02 5.27 -10.36
C ALA A 88 -3.73 5.84 -11.76
N TYR A 89 -2.47 5.79 -12.20
CA TYR A 89 -2.08 6.21 -13.54
C TYR A 89 -2.74 5.36 -14.63
N VAL A 90 -2.72 4.03 -14.48
CA VAL A 90 -3.31 3.12 -15.45
C VAL A 90 -4.83 3.29 -15.49
N GLU A 91 -5.49 3.45 -14.35
CA GLU A 91 -6.93 3.72 -14.32
C GLU A 91 -7.27 5.04 -15.01
N TRP A 92 -6.49 6.08 -14.78
CA TRP A 92 -6.68 7.37 -15.45
C TRP A 92 -6.51 7.26 -16.96
N LYS A 93 -5.52 6.50 -17.43
CA LYS A 93 -5.18 6.42 -18.85
C LYS A 93 -6.01 5.40 -19.64
N TYR A 94 -6.43 4.30 -19.01
CA TYR A 94 -6.97 3.12 -19.70
C TYR A 94 -8.39 2.73 -19.27
N THR A 95 -9.00 3.38 -18.27
CA THR A 95 -10.39 3.07 -17.88
C THR A 95 -11.35 4.21 -18.23
N GLY A 96 -12.57 3.87 -18.64
CA GLY A 96 -13.61 4.86 -18.98
C GLY A 96 -14.30 5.50 -17.78
N ASN A 97 -14.23 4.87 -16.60
CA ASN A 97 -14.84 5.38 -15.37
C ASN A 97 -13.84 6.27 -14.60
N PRO A 98 -14.01 7.60 -14.56
CA PRO A 98 -13.10 8.49 -13.85
C PRO A 98 -13.11 8.30 -12.33
N SER A 99 -14.13 7.63 -11.78
CA SER A 99 -14.18 7.33 -10.36
C SER A 99 -13.11 6.32 -9.92
N ASN A 100 -12.63 5.49 -10.86
CA ASN A 100 -11.57 4.51 -10.60
C ASN A 100 -10.27 5.20 -10.19
N TYR A 101 -9.74 6.07 -11.05
CA TYR A 101 -8.47 6.75 -10.75
C TYR A 101 -8.59 7.63 -9.50
N LYS A 102 -9.75 8.25 -9.26
CA LYS A 102 -10.01 9.01 -8.03
C LYS A 102 -9.94 8.12 -6.79
N ALA A 103 -10.47 6.89 -6.86
CA ALA A 103 -10.37 5.88 -5.82
C ALA A 103 -8.94 5.46 -5.53
N SER A 104 -8.17 5.15 -6.58
CA SER A 104 -6.77 4.79 -6.40
C SER A 104 -5.93 5.97 -5.91
N LEU A 105 -6.23 7.21 -6.34
CA LEU A 105 -5.54 8.41 -5.88
C LEU A 105 -5.85 8.69 -4.40
N LEU A 106 -7.12 8.57 -3.98
CA LEU A 106 -7.48 8.72 -2.58
C LEU A 106 -6.83 7.63 -1.73
N GLN A 107 -6.81 6.39 -2.21
CA GLN A 107 -6.15 5.27 -1.54
C GLN A 107 -4.64 5.51 -1.41
N LEU A 108 -3.99 6.04 -2.45
CA LEU A 108 -2.57 6.44 -2.43
C LEU A 108 -2.32 7.50 -1.34
N ILE A 109 -3.17 8.52 -1.26
CA ILE A 109 -3.06 9.57 -0.23
C ILE A 109 -3.23 8.97 1.16
N CYS A 110 -4.23 8.12 1.37
CA CYS A 110 -4.45 7.44 2.64
C CYS A 110 -3.25 6.58 3.07
N PHE A 111 -2.69 5.77 2.15
CA PHE A 111 -1.51 4.97 2.44
C PHE A 111 -0.29 5.83 2.74
N THR A 112 -0.06 6.89 1.96
CA THR A 112 1.05 7.81 2.19
C THR A 112 0.94 8.48 3.56
N ALA A 113 -0.25 9.00 3.91
CA ALA A 113 -0.51 9.60 5.21
C ALA A 113 -0.31 8.60 6.36
N ALA A 114 -0.79 7.36 6.20
CA ALA A 114 -0.62 6.29 7.19
C ALA A 114 0.87 5.94 7.40
N PHE A 115 1.66 5.81 6.33
CA PHE A 115 3.10 5.56 6.46
C PHE A 115 3.83 6.72 7.12
N VAL A 116 3.53 7.97 6.74
CA VAL A 116 4.12 9.16 7.39
C VAL A 116 3.79 9.19 8.88
N PHE A 117 2.54 8.91 9.25
CA PHE A 117 2.13 8.84 10.64
C PHE A 117 2.88 7.74 11.39
N VAL A 118 2.96 6.52 10.83
CA VAL A 118 3.65 5.38 11.45
C VAL A 118 5.14 5.67 11.63
N PHE A 119 5.85 6.17 10.60
CA PHE A 119 7.27 6.48 10.72
C PHE A 119 7.54 7.64 11.66
N GLY A 120 6.68 8.68 11.66
CA GLY A 120 6.77 9.79 12.62
C GLY A 120 6.52 9.33 14.05
N TRP A 121 5.58 8.41 14.26
CA TRP A 121 5.36 7.80 15.57
C TRP A 121 6.57 6.99 16.03
N ILE A 122 7.13 6.16 15.15
CA ILE A 122 8.33 5.35 15.45
C ILE A 122 9.50 6.25 15.83
N SER A 123 9.74 7.35 15.09
CA SER A 123 10.86 8.25 15.38
C SER A 123 10.70 9.05 16.68
N MET A 124 9.46 9.26 17.14
CA MET A 124 9.18 9.90 18.43
C MET A 124 9.15 8.92 19.61
N SER A 125 9.04 7.61 19.33
CA SER A 125 8.92 6.61 20.38
C SER A 125 10.31 6.28 20.99
N PRO A 126 10.45 6.36 22.32
CA PRO A 126 11.73 6.11 23.00
C PRO A 126 12.19 4.65 22.94
N THR A 127 11.35 3.74 22.44
CA THR A 127 11.63 2.31 22.28
C THR A 127 12.40 1.96 21.01
N PHE A 128 12.48 2.87 20.03
CA PHE A 128 13.15 2.64 18.74
C PHE A 128 14.19 3.73 18.37
N ALA A 129 14.51 4.63 19.31
CA ALA A 129 15.60 5.61 19.22
C ALA A 129 16.87 5.07 19.90
#